data_AF-A0A7C6MFL7-F1
#
_entry.id   AF-A0A7C6MFL7-F1
#
_cell.length_a   1.000
_cell.length_b   1.000
_cell.length_c   1.000
_cell.angle_alpha   90.00
_cell.angle_beta   90.00
_cell.angle_gamma   90.00
#
_symmetry.space_group_name_H-M   'P 1'
#
loop_
_entity.id
_entity.type
_entity.pdbx_description
1 polymer ?
#
loop_
_entity_poly.entity_id
_entity_poly.type
_entity_poly.pdbx_seq_one_letter_code
_entity_poly.pdbx_strand_id
1 'polypeptide(L)'
;MAILALGGASLLAGLDAALVALGVWAPVPAAHLPGVHGMVMVLGFMGTLISLERAQALRQPWAYLAPALLGSGGITLAAGLPVLGQLLLVQGAVAFLAVYLALWRRAPLPLVAVQVLSTIPALAAAALWFRVDLAALIPLLAAFLVLTIAAERAELAQLALGPRAVPILLVLAAWVTGAAASALVWPDAGARL
;
A
#
# COMPACT_ATOMS: atom_id res chain seq x y z
N MET A 1 1.05 -3.93 -20.05
CA MET A 1 2.23 -4.78 -19.86
C MET A 1 3.39 -4.03 -19.22
N ALA A 2 3.83 -2.87 -19.72
CA ALA A 2 4.94 -2.11 -19.14
C ALA A 2 4.76 -1.79 -17.63
N ILE A 3 3.59 -1.31 -17.20
CA ILE A 3 3.34 -1.00 -15.78
C ILE A 3 3.37 -2.24 -14.89
N LEU A 4 2.88 -3.37 -15.40
CA LEU A 4 2.93 -4.65 -14.68
C LEU A 4 4.37 -5.13 -14.48
N ALA A 5 5.25 -4.86 -15.44
CA ALA A 5 6.68 -5.13 -15.30
C ALA A 5 7.32 -4.30 -14.17
N LEU A 6 6.84 -3.07 -13.91
CA LEU A 6 7.34 -2.28 -12.77
C LEU A 6 6.99 -2.93 -11.42
N GLY A 7 5.76 -3.45 -11.29
CA GLY A 7 5.35 -4.22 -10.12
C GLY A 7 6.19 -5.50 -9.98
N GLY A 8 6.38 -6.26 -11.07
CA GLY A 8 7.21 -7.46 -11.06
C GLY A 8 8.68 -7.19 -10.69
N ALA A 9 9.27 -6.12 -11.21
CA ALA A 9 10.62 -5.70 -10.83
C ALA A 9 10.70 -5.28 -9.36
N SER A 10 9.68 -4.58 -8.84
CA SER A 10 9.61 -4.24 -7.41
C SER A 10 9.49 -5.47 -6.51
N LEU A 11 8.74 -6.50 -6.94
CA LEU A 11 8.67 -7.78 -6.23
C LEU A 11 10.05 -8.43 -6.13
N LEU A 12 10.74 -8.57 -7.27
CA LEU A 12 12.06 -9.20 -7.30
C LEU A 12 13.08 -8.42 -6.45
N ALA A 13 13.07 -7.08 -6.54
CA ALA A 13 13.92 -6.23 -5.72
C ALA A 13 13.59 -6.32 -4.23
N GLY A 14 12.30 -6.38 -3.88
CA GLY A 14 11.86 -6.55 -2.49
C GLY A 14 12.26 -7.92 -1.93
N LEU A 15 12.17 -8.99 -2.71
CA LEU A 15 12.63 -10.32 -2.30
C LEU A 15 14.15 -10.36 -2.10
N ASP A 16 14.93 -9.78 -3.01
CA ASP A 16 16.37 -9.65 -2.86
C ASP A 16 16.73 -8.86 -1.59
N ALA A 17 16.05 -7.73 -1.34
CA ALA A 17 16.20 -6.96 -0.11
C ALA A 17 15.89 -7.77 1.17
N ALA A 18 14.92 -8.69 1.10
CA ALA A 18 14.60 -9.60 2.20
C ALA A 18 15.73 -10.61 2.46
N LEU A 19 16.33 -11.17 1.39
CA LEU A 19 17.47 -12.08 1.50
C LEU A 19 18.66 -11.39 2.17
N VAL A 20 18.96 -10.15 1.77
CA VAL A 20 19.99 -9.34 2.41
C VAL A 20 19.66 -9.08 3.88
N ALA A 21 18.40 -8.76 4.20
CA ALA A 21 17.96 -8.53 5.58
C ALA A 21 18.08 -9.79 6.47
N LEU A 22 17.89 -10.97 5.88
CA LEU A 22 18.06 -12.26 6.55
C LEU A 22 19.52 -12.67 6.73
N GLY A 23 20.49 -11.95 6.13
CA GLY A 23 21.90 -12.29 6.19
C GLY A 23 22.28 -13.56 5.42
N VAL A 24 21.43 -13.98 4.47
CA VAL A 24 21.69 -15.12 3.58
C VAL A 24 22.23 -14.63 2.22
N TRP A 25 22.61 -15.56 1.34
CA TRP A 25 23.05 -15.20 0.00
C TRP A 25 21.93 -14.50 -0.78
N ALA A 26 22.26 -13.35 -1.36
CA ALA A 26 21.37 -12.55 -2.19
C ALA A 26 22.03 -12.24 -3.54
N PRO A 27 21.28 -12.27 -4.66
CA PRO A 27 21.76 -11.85 -5.97
C PRO A 27 22.40 -10.45 -5.99
N VAL A 28 21.84 -9.47 -5.28
CA VAL A 28 22.36 -8.10 -5.19
C VAL A 28 22.61 -7.73 -3.72
N PRO A 29 23.83 -7.95 -3.20
CA PRO A 29 24.13 -7.75 -1.77
C PRO A 29 24.42 -6.27 -1.43
N ALA A 30 23.42 -5.40 -1.58
CA ALA A 30 23.57 -3.97 -1.28
C ALA A 30 23.04 -3.60 0.12
N ALA A 31 23.87 -2.89 0.89
CA ALA A 31 23.62 -2.62 2.31
C ALA A 31 22.38 -1.75 2.61
N HIS A 32 21.91 -0.93 1.66
CA HIS A 32 20.72 -0.10 1.84
C HIS A 32 19.41 -0.86 1.66
N LEU A 33 19.43 -2.03 1.01
CA LEU A 33 18.23 -2.75 0.62
C LEU A 33 17.34 -3.18 1.79
N PRO A 34 17.87 -3.72 2.91
CA PRO A 34 17.03 -4.09 4.07
C PRO A 34 16.16 -2.93 4.58
N GLY A 35 16.70 -1.70 4.54
CA GLY A 35 16.01 -0.49 5.01
C GLY A 35 14.87 -0.02 4.11
N VAL A 36 14.74 -0.55 2.89
CA VAL A 36 13.67 -0.18 1.94
C VAL A 36 12.71 -1.32 1.64
N HIS A 37 13.01 -2.56 2.08
CA HIS A 37 12.24 -3.78 1.78
C HIS A 37 10.72 -3.59 1.97
N GLY A 38 10.30 -3.12 3.14
CA GLY A 38 8.87 -2.97 3.46
C GLY A 38 8.15 -2.02 2.51
N MET A 39 8.77 -0.88 2.18
CA MET A 39 8.19 0.12 1.27
C MET A 39 8.15 -0.40 -0.17
N VAL A 40 9.22 -1.08 -0.60
CA VAL A 40 9.32 -1.69 -1.93
C VAL A 40 8.27 -2.78 -2.12
N MET A 41 8.09 -3.67 -1.14
CA MET A 41 7.09 -4.75 -1.22
C MET A 41 5.66 -4.24 -1.16
N VAL A 42 5.37 -3.33 -0.20
CA VAL A 42 3.98 -2.92 0.06
C VAL A 42 3.52 -1.86 -0.93
N LEU A 43 4.29 -0.80 -1.15
CA LEU A 43 3.89 0.29 -2.04
C LEU A 43 4.40 0.06 -3.47
N GLY A 44 5.66 -0.34 -3.63
CA GLY A 44 6.27 -0.56 -4.95
C GLY A 44 5.65 -1.74 -5.71
N PHE A 45 5.46 -2.88 -5.06
CA PHE A 45 4.86 -4.07 -5.67
C PHE A 45 3.34 -4.11 -5.50
N MET A 46 2.83 -4.34 -4.28
CA MET A 46 1.39 -4.53 -4.06
C MET A 46 0.60 -3.28 -4.46
N GLY A 47 1.05 -2.10 -4.03
CA GLY A 47 0.43 -0.83 -4.41
C GLY A 47 0.32 -0.63 -5.92
N THR A 48 1.35 -1.01 -6.69
CA THR A 48 1.32 -0.96 -8.17
C THR A 48 0.28 -1.90 -8.76
N LEU A 49 0.21 -3.15 -8.31
CA LEU A 49 -0.75 -4.11 -8.87
C LEU A 49 -2.19 -3.72 -8.52
N ILE A 50 -2.45 -3.40 -7.26
CA ILE A 50 -3.79 -3.03 -6.80
C ILE A 50 -4.24 -1.76 -7.54
N SER A 51 -3.40 -0.71 -7.58
CA SER A 51 -3.76 0.53 -8.27
C SER A 51 -3.90 0.37 -9.78
N LEU A 52 -3.17 -0.57 -10.41
CA LEU A 52 -3.32 -0.88 -11.83
C LEU A 52 -4.70 -1.49 -12.13
N GLU A 53 -5.14 -2.45 -11.34
CA GLU A 53 -6.48 -3.02 -11.47
C GLU A 53 -7.56 -1.96 -11.29
N ARG A 54 -7.40 -1.08 -10.29
CA ARG A 54 -8.37 -0.02 -10.04
C ARG A 54 -8.36 1.06 -11.12
N ALA A 55 -7.19 1.36 -11.70
CA ALA A 55 -7.09 2.24 -12.86
C ALA A 55 -7.85 1.66 -14.07
N GLN A 56 -7.74 0.35 -14.31
CA GLN A 56 -8.52 -0.34 -15.35
C GLN A 56 -10.02 -0.27 -15.08
N ALA A 57 -10.46 -0.46 -13.83
CA ALA A 57 -11.87 -0.35 -13.45
C ALA A 57 -12.43 1.08 -13.64
N LEU A 58 -11.61 2.10 -13.36
CA LEU A 58 -12.00 3.50 -13.52
C LEU A 58 -12.08 3.92 -14.99
N ARG A 59 -11.30 3.28 -15.88
CA ARG A 59 -11.25 3.56 -17.33
C ARG A 59 -10.92 5.01 -17.68
N GLN A 60 -9.98 5.59 -16.93
CA GLN A 60 -9.49 6.96 -17.16
C GLN A 60 -7.97 6.95 -17.33
N PRO A 61 -7.42 7.68 -18.32
CA PRO A 61 -5.98 7.61 -18.63
C PRO A 61 -5.09 8.14 -17.49
N TRP A 62 -5.55 9.16 -16.77
CA TRP A 62 -4.80 9.70 -15.62
C TRP A 62 -4.65 8.70 -14.48
N ALA A 63 -5.56 7.71 -14.37
CA ALA A 63 -5.54 6.73 -13.28
C ALA A 63 -4.29 5.85 -13.30
N TYR A 64 -3.68 5.67 -14.49
CA TYR A 64 -2.43 4.93 -14.66
C TYR A 64 -1.20 5.66 -14.09
N LEU A 65 -1.31 6.94 -13.71
CA LEU A 65 -0.25 7.64 -12.99
C LEU A 65 0.03 6.97 -11.64
N ALA A 66 -1.00 6.52 -10.92
CA ALA A 66 -0.84 5.86 -9.63
C ALA A 66 0.07 4.62 -9.68
N PRO A 67 -0.23 3.58 -10.48
CA PRO A 67 0.63 2.40 -10.55
C PRO A 67 1.99 2.70 -11.19
N ALA A 68 2.08 3.65 -12.12
CA ALA A 68 3.36 4.02 -12.72
C ALA A 68 4.31 4.67 -11.69
N LEU A 69 3.80 5.59 -10.88
CA LEU A 69 4.57 6.27 -9.82
C LEU A 69 4.94 5.33 -8.67
N LEU A 70 4.01 4.47 -8.25
CA LEU A 70 4.28 3.48 -7.20
C LEU A 70 5.39 2.50 -7.63
N GLY A 71 5.27 1.93 -8.83
CA GLY A 71 6.22 0.93 -9.32
C GLY A 71 7.59 1.55 -9.63
N SER A 72 7.61 2.74 -10.25
CA SER A 72 8.86 3.46 -10.46
C SER A 72 9.51 3.90 -9.14
N GLY A 73 8.72 4.32 -8.15
CA GLY A 73 9.21 4.63 -6.81
C GLY A 73 9.88 3.43 -6.14
N GLY A 74 9.25 2.25 -6.18
CA GLY A 74 9.83 1.00 -5.66
C GLY A 74 11.17 0.65 -6.30
N ILE A 75 11.26 0.70 -7.64
CA ILE A 75 12.51 0.43 -8.36
C ILE A 75 13.58 1.47 -8.03
N THR A 76 13.20 2.74 -7.94
CA THR A 76 14.12 3.85 -7.64
C THR A 76 14.73 3.71 -6.23
N LEU A 77 13.93 3.25 -5.26
CA LEU A 77 14.42 2.91 -3.91
C LEU A 77 15.42 1.76 -3.95
N ALA A 78 15.08 0.67 -4.66
CA ALA A 78 15.96 -0.47 -4.80
C ALA A 78 17.29 -0.09 -5.46
N ALA A 79 17.24 0.81 -6.45
CA ALA A 79 18.43 1.35 -7.12
C ALA A 79 19.29 2.29 -6.25
N GLY A 80 18.91 2.56 -5.00
CA GLY A 80 19.70 3.39 -4.07
C GLY A 80 19.50 4.90 -4.25
N LEU A 81 18.38 5.33 -4.83
CA LEU A 81 18.00 6.74 -4.96
C LEU A 81 16.83 7.09 -4.00
N PRO A 82 17.08 7.13 -2.68
CA PRO A 82 16.03 7.12 -1.65
C PRO A 82 15.07 8.31 -1.75
N VAL A 83 15.58 9.53 -1.88
CA VAL A 83 14.75 10.75 -1.92
C VAL A 83 13.79 10.75 -3.10
N LEU A 84 14.30 10.40 -4.30
CA LEU A 84 13.46 10.34 -5.50
C LEU A 84 12.42 9.24 -5.38
N GLY A 85 12.82 8.05 -4.90
CA GLY A 85 11.90 6.94 -4.68
C GLY A 85 10.80 7.27 -3.68
N GLN A 86 11.13 7.91 -2.55
CA GLN A 86 10.18 8.37 -1.55
C GLN A 86 9.18 9.38 -2.13
N LEU A 87 9.66 10.37 -2.89
CA LEU A 87 8.81 11.37 -3.53
C LEU A 87 7.86 10.75 -4.56
N LEU A 88 8.32 9.77 -5.32
CA LEU A 88 7.50 9.02 -6.26
C LEU A 88 6.42 8.19 -5.53
N LEU A 89 6.77 7.54 -4.42
CA LEU A 89 5.80 6.78 -3.63
C LEU A 89 4.71 7.67 -3.03
N VAL A 90 5.04 8.87 -2.53
CA VAL A 90 4.04 9.83 -2.04
C VAL A 90 3.12 10.26 -3.17
N GLN A 91 3.67 10.69 -4.32
CA GLN A 91 2.86 11.10 -5.46
C GLN A 91 1.98 9.95 -5.99
N GLY A 92 2.52 8.74 -6.02
CA GLY A 92 1.78 7.52 -6.38
C GLY A 92 0.65 7.21 -5.41
N ALA A 93 0.88 7.34 -4.10
CA ALA A 93 -0.15 7.13 -3.09
C ALA A 93 -1.25 8.21 -3.14
N VAL A 94 -0.89 9.48 -3.40
CA VAL A 94 -1.86 10.56 -3.63
C VAL A 94 -2.71 10.27 -4.87
N ALA A 95 -2.08 9.90 -5.99
CA ALA A 95 -2.79 9.53 -7.20
C ALA A 95 -3.68 8.31 -6.98
N PHE A 96 -3.24 7.33 -6.19
CA PHE A 96 -4.02 6.14 -5.89
C PHE A 96 -5.26 6.45 -5.04
N LEU A 97 -5.11 7.28 -4.01
CA LEU A 97 -6.24 7.81 -3.23
C LEU A 97 -7.22 8.55 -4.16
N ALA A 98 -6.73 9.36 -5.10
CA ALA A 98 -7.58 10.04 -6.07
C ALA A 98 -8.34 9.06 -6.98
N VAL A 99 -7.72 7.96 -7.40
CA VAL A 99 -8.39 6.88 -8.17
C VAL A 99 -9.53 6.26 -7.36
N TYR A 100 -9.31 5.92 -6.09
CA TYR A 100 -10.40 5.38 -5.26
C TYR A 100 -11.50 6.39 -4.97
N LEU A 101 -11.16 7.65 -4.70
CA LEU A 101 -12.16 8.71 -4.53
C LEU A 101 -12.99 8.91 -5.81
N ALA A 102 -12.37 8.84 -6.99
CA ALA A 102 -13.09 8.91 -8.27
C ALA A 102 -14.02 7.70 -8.48
N LEU A 103 -13.57 6.49 -8.12
CA LEU A 103 -14.41 5.29 -8.13
C LEU A 103 -15.58 5.40 -7.16
N TRP A 104 -15.35 5.90 -5.94
CA TRP A 104 -16.38 6.10 -4.94
C TRP A 104 -17.40 7.16 -5.37
N ARG A 105 -16.95 8.26 -5.99
CA ARG A 105 -17.83 9.27 -6.57
C ARG A 105 -18.68 8.73 -7.72
N ARG A 106 -18.16 7.78 -8.49
CA ARG A 106 -18.90 7.11 -9.57
C ARG A 106 -19.95 6.15 -9.03
N ALA A 107 -19.65 5.44 -7.95
CA ALA A 107 -20.57 4.53 -7.28
C ALA A 107 -20.27 4.49 -5.77
N PRO A 108 -21.05 5.19 -4.93
CA PRO A 108 -20.76 5.36 -3.50
C PRO A 108 -21.16 4.13 -2.68
N LEU A 109 -20.56 2.98 -3.00
CA LEU A 109 -20.78 1.73 -2.30
C LEU A 109 -19.93 1.66 -1.02
N PRO A 110 -20.49 1.13 0.09
CA PRO A 110 -19.74 0.88 1.32
C PRO A 110 -18.40 0.16 1.13
N LEU A 111 -18.34 -0.83 0.23
CA LEU A 111 -17.10 -1.58 -0.03
C LEU A 111 -16.00 -0.70 -0.63
N VAL A 112 -16.37 0.23 -1.52
CA VAL A 112 -15.42 1.18 -2.12
C VAL A 112 -14.95 2.19 -1.07
N ALA A 113 -15.78 2.55 -0.10
CA ALA A 113 -15.36 3.38 1.02
C ALA A 113 -14.29 2.68 1.89
N VAL A 114 -14.38 1.36 2.12
CA VAL A 114 -13.29 0.60 2.79
C VAL A 114 -11.99 0.68 1.98
N GLN A 115 -12.07 0.60 0.65
CA GLN A 115 -10.90 0.72 -0.22
C GLN A 115 -10.29 2.13 -0.19
N VAL A 116 -11.12 3.19 -0.12
CA VAL A 116 -10.62 4.55 0.13
C VAL A 116 -9.88 4.61 1.46
N LEU A 117 -10.48 4.07 2.53
CA LEU A 117 -9.87 4.04 3.86
C LEU A 117 -8.53 3.29 3.87
N SER A 118 -8.37 2.22 3.08
CA SER A 118 -7.10 1.49 3.01
C SER A 118 -5.94 2.33 2.45
N THR A 119 -6.22 3.30 1.56
CA THR A 119 -5.16 4.17 1.01
C THR A 119 -4.69 5.28 1.93
N ILE A 120 -5.46 5.63 2.96
CA ILE A 120 -5.05 6.63 3.95
C ILE A 120 -3.77 6.20 4.69
N PRO A 121 -3.69 5.00 5.31
CA PRO A 121 -2.46 4.57 5.97
C PRO A 121 -1.31 4.34 4.97
N ALA A 122 -1.59 3.94 3.72
CA ALA A 122 -0.55 3.86 2.68
C ALA A 122 0.09 5.22 2.38
N LEU A 123 -0.74 6.26 2.21
CA LEU A 123 -0.28 7.63 2.00
C LEU A 123 0.45 8.17 3.24
N ALA A 124 -0.10 7.92 4.43
CA ALA A 124 0.54 8.33 5.68
C ALA A 124 1.93 7.68 5.82
N ALA A 125 2.06 6.37 5.53
CA ALA A 125 3.34 5.67 5.58
C ALA A 125 4.34 6.29 4.59
N ALA A 126 3.92 6.53 3.34
CA ALA A 126 4.77 7.15 2.32
C ALA A 126 5.26 8.54 2.74
N ALA A 127 4.38 9.37 3.30
CA ALA A 127 4.68 10.75 3.69
C ALA A 127 5.50 10.85 4.98
N LEU A 128 5.21 10.00 5.98
CA LEU A 128 5.91 10.03 7.27
C LEU A 128 7.31 9.43 7.19
N TRP A 129 7.60 8.58 6.19
CA TRP A 129 8.91 7.94 6.05
C TRP A 129 10.07 8.90 5.82
N PHE A 130 9.81 10.15 5.43
CA PHE A 130 10.84 11.20 5.39
C PHE A 130 11.36 11.59 6.78
N ARG A 131 10.64 11.24 7.84
CA ARG A 131 10.87 11.71 9.22
C ARG A 131 10.90 10.60 10.26
N VAL A 132 10.35 9.44 9.92
CA VAL A 132 10.07 8.34 10.85
C VAL A 132 10.71 7.06 10.33
N ASP A 133 11.27 6.26 11.24
CA ASP A 133 11.86 4.97 10.91
C ASP A 133 10.82 3.98 10.35
N LEU A 134 11.25 3.16 9.39
CA LEU A 134 10.39 2.19 8.72
C LEU A 134 9.67 1.25 9.71
N ALA A 135 10.32 0.87 10.80
CA ALA A 135 9.75 -0.02 11.83
C ALA A 135 8.44 0.54 12.42
N ALA A 136 8.37 1.85 12.67
CA ALA A 136 7.18 2.50 13.21
C ALA A 136 6.05 2.65 12.18
N LEU A 137 6.35 2.48 10.88
CA LEU A 137 5.38 2.57 9.79
C LEU A 137 4.75 1.22 9.44
N ILE A 138 5.28 0.11 9.97
CA ILE A 138 4.76 -1.24 9.73
C ILE A 138 3.24 -1.35 9.99
N PRO A 139 2.68 -0.80 11.10
CA PRO A 139 1.24 -0.86 11.33
C PRO A 139 0.42 -0.19 10.23
N LEU A 140 0.88 0.94 9.70
CA LEU A 140 0.22 1.63 8.59
C LEU A 140 0.27 0.81 7.30
N LEU A 141 1.44 0.26 6.96
CA LEU A 141 1.61 -0.60 5.79
C LEU A 141 0.74 -1.86 5.88
N ALA A 142 0.68 -2.47 7.07
CA ALA A 142 -0.16 -3.62 7.36
C ALA A 142 -1.66 -3.27 7.25
N ALA A 143 -2.10 -2.14 7.82
CA ALA A 143 -3.48 -1.68 7.71
C ALA A 143 -3.91 -1.50 6.25
N PHE A 144 -3.06 -0.90 5.40
CA PHE A 144 -3.34 -0.80 3.96
C PHE A 144 -3.61 -2.18 3.33
N LEU A 145 -2.73 -3.16 3.54
CA LEU A 145 -2.88 -4.49 2.96
C LEU A 145 -4.10 -5.24 3.53
N VAL A 146 -4.24 -5.25 4.85
CA VAL A 146 -5.34 -5.94 5.54
C VAL A 146 -6.69 -5.41 5.08
N LEU A 147 -6.86 -4.08 5.03
CA LEU A 147 -8.11 -3.47 4.61
C LEU A 147 -8.40 -3.71 3.12
N THR A 148 -7.37 -3.70 2.28
CA THR A 148 -7.54 -4.01 0.85
C THR A 148 -7.98 -5.46 0.66
N ILE A 149 -7.30 -6.42 1.30
CA ILE A 149 -7.65 -7.85 1.22
C ILE A 149 -9.05 -8.08 1.80
N ALA A 150 -9.38 -7.47 2.94
CA ALA A 150 -10.69 -7.60 3.56
C ALA A 150 -11.80 -7.04 2.66
N ALA A 151 -11.57 -5.90 1.98
CA ALA A 151 -12.52 -5.34 1.02
C ALA A 151 -12.74 -6.27 -0.18
N GLU A 152 -11.67 -6.81 -0.76
CA GLU A 152 -11.79 -7.76 -1.88
C GLU A 152 -12.50 -9.06 -1.48
N ARG A 153 -12.19 -9.59 -0.29
CA ARG A 153 -12.82 -10.81 0.22
C ARG A 153 -14.26 -10.59 0.65
N ALA A 154 -14.62 -9.40 1.11
CA ALA A 154 -15.99 -9.09 1.53
C ALA A 154 -16.98 -9.07 0.37
N GLU A 155 -16.53 -8.80 -0.86
CA GLU A 155 -17.36 -8.95 -2.06
C GLU A 155 -17.91 -10.37 -2.19
N LEU A 156 -17.08 -11.38 -1.89
CA LEU A 156 -17.48 -12.79 -1.87
C LEU A 156 -18.19 -13.16 -0.55
N ALA A 157 -17.72 -12.64 0.57
CA ALA A 157 -18.25 -12.99 1.89
C ALA A 157 -19.68 -12.49 2.12
N GLN A 158 -20.12 -11.43 1.42
CA GLN A 158 -21.52 -10.98 1.44
C GLN A 158 -22.50 -12.11 1.06
N LEU A 159 -22.08 -13.03 0.18
CA LEU A 159 -22.91 -14.16 -0.25
C LEU A 159 -23.08 -15.21 0.86
N ALA A 160 -22.14 -15.31 1.80
CA ALA A 160 -22.13 -16.32 2.85
C ALA A 160 -22.56 -15.77 4.23
N LEU A 161 -22.18 -14.54 4.57
CA LEU A 161 -22.36 -13.93 5.90
C LEU A 161 -23.54 -12.96 5.98
N GLY A 162 -24.22 -12.70 4.86
CA GLY A 162 -25.41 -11.86 4.78
C GLY A 162 -25.14 -10.35 4.73
N PRO A 163 -26.20 -9.53 4.75
CA PRO A 163 -26.14 -8.11 4.37
C PRO A 163 -25.38 -7.21 5.35
N ARG A 164 -25.13 -7.67 6.59
CA ARG A 164 -24.41 -6.90 7.62
C ARG A 164 -22.88 -6.97 7.51
N ALA A 165 -22.34 -7.87 6.69
CA ALA A 165 -20.90 -8.07 6.57
C ALA A 165 -20.14 -6.79 6.18
N VAL A 166 -20.67 -6.01 5.22
CA VAL A 166 -19.98 -4.82 4.73
C VAL A 166 -20.11 -3.60 5.67
N PRO A 167 -21.27 -3.30 6.27
CA PRO A 167 -21.34 -2.28 7.32
C PRO A 167 -20.41 -2.57 8.50
N ILE A 168 -20.30 -3.82 8.94
CA ILE A 168 -19.36 -4.22 10.00
C ILE A 168 -17.92 -3.99 9.54
N LEU A 169 -17.59 -4.40 8.31
CA LEU A 169 -16.26 -4.19 7.75
C LEU A 169 -15.90 -2.69 7.71
N LEU A 170 -16.83 -1.80 7.38
CA LEU A 170 -16.57 -0.36 7.40
C LEU A 170 -16.18 0.15 8.79
N VAL A 171 -16.89 -0.28 9.82
CA VAL A 171 -16.57 0.10 11.21
C VAL A 171 -15.20 -0.43 11.61
N LEU A 172 -14.93 -1.71 11.32
CA LEU A 172 -13.62 -2.32 11.56
C LEU A 172 -12.51 -1.62 10.78
N ALA A 173 -12.77 -1.20 9.54
CA ALA A 173 -11.81 -0.49 8.71
C ALA A 173 -11.44 0.87 9.28
N ALA A 174 -12.44 1.63 9.73
CA ALA A 174 -12.20 2.91 10.42
C ALA A 174 -11.40 2.69 11.71
N TRP A 175 -11.74 1.65 12.47
CA TRP A 175 -11.03 1.32 13.71
C TRP A 175 -9.58 0.91 13.48
N VAL A 176 -9.31 -0.01 12.55
CA VAL A 176 -7.95 -0.44 12.17
C VAL A 176 -7.12 0.73 11.65
N THR A 177 -7.72 1.63 10.86
CA THR A 177 -7.03 2.85 10.39
C THR A 177 -6.66 3.75 11.56
N GLY A 178 -7.57 3.93 12.52
CA GLY A 178 -7.32 4.70 13.74
C GLY A 178 -6.27 4.06 14.65
N ALA A 179 -6.29 2.74 14.81
CA ALA A 179 -5.32 1.98 15.59
C ALA A 179 -3.92 2.05 14.97
N ALA A 180 -3.82 1.90 13.65
CA ALA A 180 -2.55 2.05 12.95
C ALA A 180 -1.97 3.47 13.08
N ALA A 181 -2.83 4.50 13.09
CA ALA A 181 -2.41 5.87 13.34
C ALA A 181 -1.99 6.11 14.80
N SER A 182 -2.68 5.51 15.77
CA SER A 182 -2.34 5.65 17.19
C SER A 182 -1.04 4.94 17.57
N ALA A 183 -0.68 3.86 16.86
CA ALA A 183 0.60 3.16 17.02
C ALA A 183 1.83 4.05 16.75
N LEU A 184 1.68 5.15 15.99
CA LEU A 184 2.74 6.14 15.77
C LEU A 184 3.01 7.00 17.01
N VAL A 185 2.01 7.21 17.86
CA VAL A 185 2.08 8.08 19.04
C VAL A 185 2.34 7.25 20.30
N TRP A 186 1.74 6.06 20.38
CA TRP A 186 1.88 5.13 21.50
C TRP A 186 2.19 3.72 20.99
N PRO A 187 3.46 3.38 20.75
CA PRO A 187 3.85 2.10 20.14
C PRO A 187 3.31 0.87 20.87
N ASP A 188 3.40 0.84 22.20
CA ASP A 188 2.98 -0.30 23.02
C ASP A 188 1.46 -0.48 23.12
N ALA A 189 0.71 0.61 23.09
CA ALA A 189 -0.75 0.59 23.23
C ALA A 189 -1.42 0.41 21.86
N GLY A 190 -0.92 1.10 20.83
CA GLY A 190 -1.46 1.03 19.47
C GLY A 190 -1.22 -0.32 18.80
N ALA A 191 -0.12 -1.04 19.12
CA ALA A 191 0.11 -2.39 18.61
C ALA A 191 -0.82 -3.45 19.22
N ARG A 192 -1.50 -3.15 20.34
CA ARG A 192 -2.40 -4.07 21.06
C ARG A 192 -3.88 -3.85 20.75
N LEU A 193 -4.20 -2.75 20.07
CA LEU A 193 -5.53 -2.43 19.55
C LEU A 193 -5.65 -3.08 18.18
#